data_AF-A0A1H2H911-F1
#
_entry.id   AF-A0A1H2H911-F1
#
_cell.length_a   1.000
_cell.length_b   1.000
_cell.length_c   1.000
_cell.angle_alpha   90.00
_cell.angle_beta   90.00
_cell.angle_gamma   90.00
#
_symmetry.space_group_name_H-M   'P 1'
#
loop_
_entity.id
_entity.type
_entity.pdbx_description
1 polymer ?
#
loop_
_entity_poly.entity_id
_entity_poly.type
_entity_poly.pdbx_seq_one_letter_code
_entity_poly.pdbx_strand_id
1 'polypeptide(L)'
;MRKRLIICCDGTWKSSKDPRISNVEKIARAVKTDAADGAVQLVHYVNGVGTGSAWSDRIVGGAFGRGLNANLLDAYRFLALNYESDDEIFVFGFSRGAYTARSLVGMISKVGLVTPRRLAEDPSVNLFEQALRQYRNKSDPPPEPLGDRVPVAFIGVFDTVGALGVPGITRYKHQFHDVKLGKKVKVARQALAIDECRLTFDPCVWETAENTSTDVKQVWFEGVHSDIGGA
;
A
#
# COMPACT_ATOMS: atom_id res chain seq x y z
N MET A 1 1.82 -14.57 21.51
CA MET A 1 2.46 -15.30 20.38
C MET A 1 2.63 -14.29 19.25
N ARG A 2 3.83 -14.19 18.68
CA ARG A 2 4.09 -13.23 17.60
C ARG A 2 3.28 -13.59 16.35
N LYS A 3 2.63 -12.60 15.73
CA LYS A 3 1.89 -12.76 14.47
C LYS A 3 2.65 -12.09 13.32
N ARG A 4 2.37 -12.56 12.11
CA ARG A 4 2.71 -11.86 10.87
C ARG A 4 1.43 -11.35 10.25
N LEU A 5 1.36 -10.05 10.01
CA LEU A 5 0.25 -9.39 9.33
C LEU A 5 0.69 -9.12 7.89
N ILE A 6 0.08 -9.82 6.94
CA ILE A 6 0.41 -9.75 5.52
C ILE A 6 -0.69 -8.98 4.80
N ILE A 7 -0.36 -7.78 4.31
CA ILE A 7 -1.28 -6.94 3.56
C ILE A 7 -0.98 -7.11 2.07
N CYS A 8 -1.97 -7.56 1.30
CA CYS A 8 -1.86 -7.76 -0.14
C CYS A 8 -2.77 -6.79 -0.87
N CYS A 9 -2.21 -5.72 -1.43
CA CYS A 9 -2.94 -4.70 -2.16
C CYS A 9 -2.84 -4.95 -3.66
N ASP A 10 -3.89 -5.48 -4.29
CA ASP A 10 -3.82 -5.80 -5.71
C ASP A 10 -4.06 -4.58 -6.61
N GLY A 11 -3.47 -4.63 -7.79
CA GLY A 11 -3.75 -3.71 -8.88
C GLY A 11 -5.20 -3.86 -9.32
N THR A 12 -5.82 -2.75 -9.69
CA THR A 12 -7.06 -2.82 -10.45
C THR A 12 -6.74 -3.52 -11.78
N TRP A 13 -7.29 -4.71 -11.99
CA TRP A 13 -7.77 -5.25 -13.26
C TRP A 13 -7.99 -6.76 -13.13
N LYS A 14 -9.26 -7.18 -13.17
CA LYS A 14 -9.74 -8.36 -13.91
C LYS A 14 -11.26 -8.33 -13.95
N SER A 15 -11.82 -8.56 -15.13
CA SER A 15 -13.23 -8.97 -15.22
C SER A 15 -13.35 -10.35 -14.59
N SER A 16 -14.52 -10.69 -14.05
CA SER A 16 -14.81 -12.01 -13.45
C SER A 16 -14.63 -13.21 -14.39
N LYS A 17 -14.15 -13.00 -15.63
CA LYS A 17 -14.01 -14.00 -16.69
C LYS A 17 -12.56 -14.37 -17.06
N ASP A 18 -11.54 -13.68 -16.56
CA ASP A 18 -10.13 -14.01 -16.87
C ASP A 18 -9.54 -14.92 -15.77
N PRO A 19 -9.08 -16.14 -16.10
CA PRO A 19 -8.57 -17.10 -15.12
C PRO A 19 -7.15 -16.80 -14.61
N ARG A 20 -6.39 -15.92 -15.26
CA ARG A 20 -5.03 -15.57 -14.81
C ARG A 20 -5.14 -14.74 -13.53
N ILE A 21 -4.23 -14.89 -12.57
CA ILE A 21 -4.24 -14.12 -11.30
C ILE A 21 -2.94 -13.32 -11.15
N SER A 22 -3.01 -12.16 -10.51
CA SER A 22 -1.83 -11.31 -10.26
C SER A 22 -0.81 -12.01 -9.37
N ASN A 23 0.43 -11.53 -9.39
CA ASN A 23 1.47 -11.99 -8.47
C ASN A 23 1.13 -11.67 -7.01
N VAL A 24 0.35 -10.62 -6.73
CA VAL A 24 -0.15 -10.31 -5.38
C VAL A 24 -1.15 -11.36 -4.90
N GLU A 25 -2.10 -11.77 -5.75
CA GLU A 25 -3.04 -12.86 -5.46
C GLU A 25 -2.30 -14.20 -5.28
N LYS A 26 -1.31 -14.50 -6.14
CA LYS A 26 -0.46 -15.69 -5.97
C LYS A 26 0.24 -15.69 -4.61
N ILE A 27 0.80 -14.55 -4.18
CA ILE A 27 1.43 -14.41 -2.86
C ILE A 27 0.39 -14.65 -1.77
N ALA A 28 -0.78 -14.00 -1.82
CA ALA A 28 -1.83 -14.16 -0.84
C ALA A 28 -2.26 -15.62 -0.66
N ARG A 29 -2.39 -16.37 -1.77
CA ARG A 29 -2.72 -17.81 -1.77
C ARG A 29 -1.60 -18.71 -1.30
N ALA A 30 -0.34 -18.27 -1.39
CA ALA A 30 0.83 -19.06 -1.03
C ALA A 30 1.23 -18.93 0.45
N VAL A 31 0.72 -17.93 1.17
CA VAL A 31 0.97 -17.76 2.60
C VAL A 31 0.27 -18.87 3.38
N LYS A 32 1.05 -19.66 4.12
CA LYS A 32 0.53 -20.65 5.06
C LYS A 32 -0.02 -19.96 6.31
N THR A 33 -1.08 -20.45 6.92
CA THR A 33 -1.60 -19.92 8.20
C THR A 33 -0.58 -20.03 9.32
N ASP A 34 0.23 -21.08 9.30
CA ASP A 34 1.26 -21.36 10.29
C ASP A 34 2.63 -21.30 9.62
N ALA A 35 3.48 -20.39 10.10
CA ALA A 35 4.83 -20.29 9.63
C ALA A 35 5.72 -21.42 10.18
N ALA A 36 6.85 -21.65 9.52
CA ALA A 36 7.82 -22.67 9.95
C ALA A 36 8.39 -22.42 11.35
N ASP A 37 8.43 -21.15 11.80
CA ASP A 37 8.84 -20.74 13.14
C ASP A 37 7.68 -20.67 14.15
N GLY A 38 6.49 -21.19 13.79
CA GLY A 38 5.32 -21.23 14.66
C GLY A 38 4.56 -19.91 14.78
N ALA A 39 4.96 -18.86 14.04
CA ALA A 39 4.20 -17.61 14.00
C ALA A 39 2.89 -17.78 13.20
N VAL A 40 1.78 -17.28 13.75
CA VAL A 40 0.50 -17.20 13.03
C VAL A 40 0.60 -16.12 11.94
N GLN A 41 0.14 -16.42 10.74
CA GLN A 41 0.18 -15.53 9.59
C GLN A 41 -1.24 -15.17 9.16
N LEU A 42 -1.58 -13.88 9.23
CA LEU A 42 -2.89 -13.34 8.88
C LEU A 42 -2.78 -12.54 7.59
N VAL A 43 -3.46 -13.00 6.54
CA VAL A 43 -3.50 -12.32 5.24
C VAL A 43 -4.74 -11.42 5.18
N HIS A 44 -4.53 -10.13 4.90
CA HIS A 44 -5.58 -9.18 4.54
C HIS A 44 -5.45 -8.80 3.07
N TYR A 45 -6.43 -9.17 2.26
CA TYR A 45 -6.42 -8.93 0.82
C TYR A 45 -7.29 -7.73 0.46
N VAL A 46 -6.67 -6.72 -0.14
CA VAL A 46 -7.33 -5.49 -0.58
C VAL A 46 -7.51 -5.54 -2.10
N ASN A 47 -8.76 -5.64 -2.52
CA ASN A 47 -9.13 -5.67 -3.93
C ASN A 47 -8.74 -4.38 -4.66
N GLY A 48 -8.34 -4.50 -5.92
CA GLY A 48 -8.04 -3.35 -6.77
C GLY A 48 -9.26 -2.43 -6.97
N VAL A 49 -9.01 -1.12 -7.07
CA VAL A 49 -10.06 -0.11 -7.25
C VAL A 49 -10.79 -0.31 -8.58
N GLY A 50 -12.08 -0.67 -8.58
CA GLY A 50 -12.89 -0.75 -9.81
C GLY A 50 -13.30 -2.15 -10.27
N THR A 51 -13.23 -3.17 -9.41
CA THR A 51 -13.72 -4.54 -9.67
C THR A 51 -15.25 -4.68 -9.69
N GLY A 52 -16.01 -3.58 -9.71
CA GLY A 52 -17.47 -3.54 -9.89
C GLY A 52 -17.89 -3.20 -11.33
N SER A 53 -19.00 -3.79 -11.78
CA SER A 53 -19.54 -3.91 -13.15
C SER A 53 -19.80 -2.65 -14.02
N ALA A 54 -19.14 -1.51 -13.80
CA ALA A 54 -19.38 -0.28 -14.58
C ALA A 54 -18.06 0.38 -15.00
N TRP A 55 -17.60 0.02 -16.20
CA TRP A 55 -16.33 0.42 -16.83
C TRP A 55 -16.38 1.80 -17.51
N SER A 56 -17.53 2.25 -18.03
CA SER A 56 -17.59 3.46 -18.86
C SER A 56 -17.65 4.78 -18.07
N ASP A 57 -18.28 4.81 -16.90
CA ASP A 57 -18.51 6.07 -16.15
C ASP A 57 -17.43 6.44 -15.13
N ARG A 58 -16.50 5.52 -14.85
CA ARG A 58 -15.59 5.62 -13.68
C ARG A 58 -14.22 6.23 -13.95
N ILE A 59 -13.91 6.58 -15.20
CA ILE A 59 -12.70 7.33 -15.58
C ILE A 59 -12.82 8.82 -15.20
N VAL A 60 -13.98 9.29 -14.70
CA VAL A 60 -14.15 10.65 -14.18
C VAL A 60 -13.58 10.78 -12.76
N GLY A 61 -12.28 11.03 -12.68
CA GLY A 61 -11.61 11.95 -11.74
C GLY A 61 -11.71 11.80 -10.22
N GLY A 62 -12.91 11.68 -9.67
CA GLY A 62 -13.16 11.68 -8.22
C GLY A 62 -13.40 10.29 -7.62
N ALA A 63 -13.83 9.31 -8.42
CA ALA A 63 -14.04 7.94 -7.94
C ALA A 63 -12.71 7.21 -7.70
N PHE A 64 -11.71 7.50 -8.51
CA PHE A 64 -10.36 6.93 -8.41
C PHE A 64 -9.71 7.21 -7.05
N GLY A 65 -9.61 8.49 -6.70
CA GLY A 65 -9.04 8.92 -5.43
C GLY A 65 -9.83 8.44 -4.21
N ARG A 66 -11.17 8.39 -4.33
CA ARG A 66 -12.03 7.83 -3.27
C ARG A 66 -11.78 6.33 -3.07
N GLY A 67 -11.66 5.56 -4.15
CA GLY A 67 -11.34 4.13 -4.07
C GLY A 67 -9.97 3.85 -3.46
N LEU A 68 -8.94 4.63 -3.84
CA LEU A 68 -7.60 4.48 -3.25
C LEU A 68 -7.59 4.80 -1.74
N ASN A 69 -8.29 5.85 -1.32
CA ASN A 69 -8.42 6.19 0.10
C ASN A 69 -9.19 5.11 0.87
N ALA A 70 -10.25 4.56 0.30
CA ALA A 70 -11.00 3.47 0.91
C ALA A 70 -10.12 2.24 1.12
N ASN A 71 -9.37 1.84 0.09
CA ASN A 71 -8.42 0.72 0.17
C ASN A 71 -7.30 0.96 1.19
N LEU A 72 -6.76 2.19 1.25
CA LEU A 72 -5.76 2.57 2.25
C LEU A 72 -6.31 2.49 3.67
N LEU A 73 -7.50 3.05 3.90
CA LEU A 73 -8.16 3.02 5.21
C LEU A 73 -8.53 1.60 5.64
N ASP A 74 -8.97 0.76 4.70
CA ASP A 74 -9.28 -0.65 4.96
C ASP A 74 -8.04 -1.41 5.46
N ALA A 75 -6.92 -1.32 4.75
CA ALA A 75 -5.65 -1.92 5.17
C ALA A 75 -5.14 -1.35 6.51
N TYR A 76 -5.20 -0.03 6.67
CA TYR A 76 -4.77 0.65 7.89
C TYR A 76 -5.63 0.25 9.09
N ARG A 77 -6.95 0.14 8.91
CA ARG A 77 -7.89 -0.33 9.93
C ARG A 77 -7.61 -1.77 10.32
N PHE A 78 -7.35 -2.65 9.36
CA PHE A 78 -6.97 -4.04 9.66
C PHE A 78 -5.73 -4.07 10.56
N LEU A 79 -4.67 -3.34 10.22
CA LEU A 79 -3.46 -3.29 11.04
C LEU A 79 -3.74 -2.69 12.44
N ALA A 80 -4.46 -1.57 12.51
CA ALA A 80 -4.77 -0.90 13.78
C ALA A 80 -5.54 -1.78 14.76
N LEU A 81 -6.37 -2.70 14.26
CA LEU A 81 -7.19 -3.59 15.09
C LEU A 81 -6.51 -4.91 15.44
N ASN A 82 -5.47 -5.32 14.71
CA ASN A 82 -4.87 -6.65 14.84
C ASN A 82 -3.39 -6.64 15.23
N TYR A 83 -2.71 -5.50 15.12
CA TYR A 83 -1.30 -5.36 15.50
C TYR A 83 -1.13 -5.30 17.01
N GLU A 84 -0.23 -6.14 17.52
CA GLU A 84 0.29 -6.11 18.88
C GLU A 84 1.81 -5.87 18.86
N SER A 85 2.37 -5.55 20.03
CA SER A 85 3.83 -5.44 20.16
C SER A 85 4.51 -6.74 19.71
N ASP A 86 5.63 -6.59 19.01
CA ASP A 86 6.44 -7.66 18.42
C ASP A 86 5.87 -8.36 17.17
N ASP A 87 4.67 -8.00 16.70
CA ASP A 87 4.16 -8.48 15.41
C ASP A 87 4.99 -7.95 14.23
N GLU A 88 5.00 -8.71 13.14
CA GLU A 88 5.70 -8.34 11.90
C GLU A 88 4.71 -7.96 10.80
N ILE A 89 4.91 -6.79 10.18
CA ILE A 89 4.07 -6.31 9.07
C ILE A 89 4.79 -6.54 7.74
N PHE A 90 4.12 -7.25 6.83
CA PHE A 90 4.53 -7.47 5.45
C PHE A 90 3.51 -6.83 4.52
N VAL A 91 3.96 -6.02 3.57
CA VAL A 91 3.07 -5.32 2.64
C VAL A 91 3.47 -5.63 1.21
N PHE A 92 2.51 -6.05 0.41
CA PHE A 92 2.68 -6.34 -1.00
C PHE A 92 1.73 -5.48 -1.82
N GLY A 93 2.16 -5.06 -3.00
CA GLY A 93 1.21 -4.50 -3.94
C GLY A 93 1.67 -4.45 -5.38
N PHE A 94 0.70 -4.37 -6.29
CA PHE A 94 0.93 -4.25 -7.72
C PHE A 94 0.22 -3.02 -8.28
N SER A 95 0.85 -2.26 -9.19
CA SER A 95 0.19 -1.18 -9.91
C SER A 95 -0.37 -0.10 -8.96
N ARG A 96 -1.69 0.12 -8.99
CA ARG A 96 -2.42 0.97 -8.04
C ARG A 96 -2.47 0.40 -6.63
N GLY A 97 -2.48 -0.92 -6.50
CA GLY A 97 -2.30 -1.58 -5.22
C GLY A 97 -0.90 -1.35 -4.64
N ALA A 98 0.14 -1.24 -5.48
CA ALA A 98 1.47 -0.82 -5.04
C ALA A 98 1.47 0.62 -4.52
N TYR A 99 0.68 1.51 -5.13
CA TYR A 99 0.45 2.85 -4.59
C TYR A 99 -0.19 2.77 -3.19
N THR A 100 -1.27 2.00 -3.02
CA THR A 100 -1.91 1.78 -1.72
C THR A 100 -0.94 1.20 -0.68
N ALA A 101 -0.16 0.18 -1.05
CA ALA A 101 0.85 -0.44 -0.20
C ALA A 101 1.90 0.57 0.29
N ARG A 102 2.43 1.39 -0.61
CA ARG A 102 3.40 2.42 -0.24
C ARG A 102 2.77 3.53 0.59
N SER A 103 1.54 3.94 0.27
CA SER A 103 0.81 4.92 1.08
C SER A 103 0.50 4.41 2.47
N LEU A 104 0.21 3.12 2.64
CA LEU A 104 0.02 2.50 3.95
C LEU A 104 1.28 2.60 4.80
N VAL A 105 2.42 2.22 4.25
CA VAL A 105 3.72 2.31 4.94
C VAL A 105 4.08 3.78 5.26
N GLY A 106 3.85 4.69 4.31
CA GLY A 106 4.05 6.13 4.52
C GLY A 106 3.13 6.70 5.60
N MET A 107 1.88 6.26 5.65
CA MET A 107 0.90 6.64 6.67
C MET A 107 1.38 6.18 8.05
N ILE A 108 1.72 4.90 8.22
CA ILE A 108 2.26 4.37 9.48
C ILE A 108 3.51 5.15 9.92
N SER A 109 4.40 5.49 8.98
CA SER A 109 5.61 6.27 9.30
C SER A 109 5.30 7.69 9.75
N LYS A 110 4.34 8.36 9.09
CA LYS A 110 4.01 9.77 9.33
C LYS A 110 3.09 9.95 10.53
N VAL A 111 1.97 9.25 10.58
CA VAL A 111 0.89 9.45 11.56
C VAL A 111 0.92 8.43 12.71
N GLY A 112 1.69 7.35 12.57
CA GLY A 112 1.65 6.22 13.50
C GLY A 112 0.48 5.28 13.20
N LEU A 113 0.41 4.16 13.93
CA LEU A 113 -0.69 3.21 13.90
C LEU A 113 -1.55 3.39 15.15
N VAL A 114 -2.80 3.78 14.97
CA VAL A 114 -3.74 3.96 16.09
C VAL A 114 -4.01 2.62 16.78
N THR A 115 -4.09 2.64 18.10
CA THR A 115 -4.30 1.42 18.90
C THR A 115 -5.79 1.21 19.20
N PRO A 116 -6.24 -0.03 19.47
CA PRO A 116 -7.61 -0.31 19.88
C PRO A 116 -8.04 0.50 21.12
N ARG A 117 -7.10 0.74 22.04
CA ARG A 117 -7.32 1.58 23.22
C ARG A 117 -7.64 3.03 22.83
N ARG A 118 -6.81 3.65 21.98
CA ARG A 118 -7.05 5.01 21.46
C ARG A 118 -8.40 5.13 20.75
N LEU A 119 -8.76 4.11 19.97
CA LEU A 119 -10.05 4.07 19.27
C LEU A 119 -11.25 4.01 20.22
N ALA A 120 -11.08 3.43 21.42
CA ALA A 120 -12.13 3.32 22.42
C ALA A 120 -12.25 4.55 23.34
N GLU A 121 -11.24 5.43 23.38
CA GLU A 121 -11.23 6.62 24.25
C GLU A 121 -12.32 7.64 23.88
N ASP A 122 -12.55 7.86 22.59
CA ASP A 122 -13.60 8.77 22.10
C ASP A 122 -14.26 8.22 20.82
N PRO A 123 -15.39 7.49 20.96
CA PRO A 123 -16.13 6.94 19.83
C PRO A 123 -16.74 8.00 18.89
N SER A 124 -16.83 9.27 19.31
CA SER A 124 -17.36 10.35 18.48
C SER A 124 -16.37 10.81 17.41
N VAL A 125 -15.08 10.50 17.59
CA VAL A 125 -14.01 10.87 16.68
C VAL A 125 -13.67 9.71 15.75
N ASN A 126 -13.78 9.96 14.44
CA ASN A 126 -13.29 9.02 13.44
C ASN A 126 -11.77 9.16 13.29
N LEU A 127 -11.00 8.48 14.15
CA LEU A 127 -9.54 8.52 14.14
C LEU A 127 -8.94 8.03 12.82
N PHE A 128 -9.60 7.13 12.09
CA PHE A 128 -9.14 6.66 10.78
C PHE A 128 -9.18 7.79 9.75
N GLU A 129 -10.28 8.53 9.68
CA GLU A 129 -10.40 9.70 8.82
C GLU A 129 -9.44 10.83 9.25
N GLN A 130 -9.24 11.02 10.55
CA GLN A 130 -8.27 11.98 11.06
C GLN A 130 -6.84 11.61 10.64
N ALA A 131 -6.46 10.34 10.78
CA ALA A 131 -5.17 9.82 10.36
C ALA A 131 -4.96 10.01 8.85
N LEU A 132 -5.98 9.72 8.02
CA LEU A 132 -5.90 9.96 6.58
C LEU A 132 -5.73 11.45 6.25
N ARG A 133 -6.49 12.33 6.91
CA ARG A 133 -6.36 13.79 6.73
C ARG A 133 -4.96 14.28 7.08
N GLN A 134 -4.40 13.82 8.19
CA GLN A 134 -3.04 14.18 8.59
C GLN A 134 -1.98 13.63 7.63
N TYR A 135 -2.15 12.38 7.16
CA TYR A 135 -1.26 11.79 6.18
C TYR A 135 -1.23 12.62 4.87
N ARG A 136 -2.41 13.08 4.42
CA ARG A 136 -2.55 13.91 3.21
C ARG A 136 -2.15 15.37 3.39
N ASN A 137 -1.99 15.83 4.62
CA ASN A 137 -1.45 17.16 4.85
C ASN A 137 0.03 17.17 4.42
N LYS A 138 0.46 18.20 3.68
CA LYS A 138 1.85 18.33 3.19
C LYS A 138 2.82 18.86 4.25
N SER A 139 2.30 19.38 5.37
CA SER A 139 3.13 19.79 6.50
C SER A 139 3.93 18.63 7.08
N ASP A 140 4.97 18.98 7.84
CA ASP A 140 5.77 18.03 8.61
C ASP A 140 4.88 17.12 9.47
N PRO A 141 5.36 15.90 9.80
CA PRO A 141 4.65 15.02 10.72
C PRO A 141 4.26 15.78 11.99
N PRO A 142 3.06 15.55 12.54
CA PRO A 142 2.65 16.22 13.77
C PRO A 142 3.67 15.92 14.89
N PRO A 143 3.90 16.87 15.82
CA PRO A 143 4.82 16.67 16.94
C PRO A 143 4.48 15.40 17.73
N GLU A 144 3.18 15.15 17.92
CA GLU A 144 2.66 13.91 18.47
C GLU A 144 1.92 13.11 17.39
N PRO A 145 2.38 11.89 17.06
CA PRO A 145 1.64 11.01 16.17
C PRO A 145 0.33 10.54 16.81
N LEU A 146 -0.66 10.22 15.98
CA LEU A 146 -1.96 9.68 16.43
C LEU A 146 -1.84 8.30 17.08
N GLY A 147 -0.78 7.57 16.75
CA GLY A 147 -0.48 6.27 17.33
C GLY A 147 0.99 5.91 17.21
N ASP A 148 1.29 4.64 17.40
CA ASP A 148 2.67 4.18 17.51
C ASP A 148 3.31 4.04 16.13
N ARG A 149 4.53 4.58 15.97
CA ARG A 149 5.31 4.34 14.74
C ARG A 149 5.87 2.92 14.81
N VAL A 150 5.16 1.96 14.23
CA VAL A 150 5.55 0.54 14.24
C VAL A 150 6.50 0.21 13.08
N PRO A 151 7.42 -0.76 13.25
CA PRO A 151 8.32 -1.18 12.17
C PRO A 151 7.58 -2.00 11.11
N VAL A 152 7.93 -1.79 9.84
CA VAL A 152 7.46 -2.60 8.72
C VAL A 152 8.60 -3.54 8.33
N ALA A 153 8.36 -4.85 8.45
CA ALA A 153 9.38 -5.86 8.20
C ALA A 153 9.74 -5.94 6.72
N PHE A 154 8.75 -5.85 5.83
CA PHE A 154 8.95 -5.95 4.40
C PHE A 154 7.90 -5.17 3.61
N ILE A 155 8.33 -4.48 2.57
CA ILE A 155 7.46 -3.99 1.50
C ILE A 155 7.97 -4.49 0.14
N GLY A 156 7.10 -5.18 -0.61
CA GLY A 156 7.35 -5.66 -1.96
C GLY A 156 6.36 -5.09 -2.95
N VAL A 157 6.82 -4.35 -3.94
CA VAL A 157 5.95 -3.75 -4.95
C VAL A 157 6.31 -4.16 -6.37
N PHE A 158 5.28 -4.38 -7.16
CA PHE A 158 5.37 -4.63 -8.60
C PHE A 158 4.86 -3.38 -9.33
N ASP A 159 5.74 -2.79 -10.12
CA ASP A 159 5.50 -1.73 -11.09
C ASP A 159 4.49 -0.67 -10.62
N THR A 160 4.91 0.16 -9.66
CA THR A 160 4.02 1.15 -9.05
C THR A 160 3.63 2.23 -10.06
N VAL A 161 2.33 2.44 -10.24
CA VAL A 161 1.78 3.48 -11.14
C VAL A 161 0.92 4.48 -10.39
N GLY A 162 0.69 5.65 -10.99
CA GLY A 162 -0.20 6.68 -10.46
C GLY A 162 0.48 7.81 -9.71
N ALA A 163 1.81 7.96 -9.81
CA ALA A 163 2.54 9.09 -9.22
C ALA A 163 2.12 10.45 -9.79
N LEU A 164 1.66 10.50 -11.05
CA LEU A 164 1.29 11.73 -11.76
C LEU A 164 -0.16 12.19 -11.53
N GLY A 165 -0.96 11.45 -10.76
CA GLY A 165 -2.41 11.65 -10.73
C GLY A 165 -3.08 11.27 -12.07
N VAL A 166 -4.41 11.37 -12.11
CA VAL A 166 -5.20 11.02 -13.31
C VAL A 166 -5.01 12.11 -14.37
N PRO A 167 -4.63 11.80 -15.62
CA PRO A 167 -4.61 12.79 -16.71
C PRO A 167 -6.00 13.43 -16.86
N GLY A 168 -6.06 14.77 -16.86
CA GLY A 168 -7.31 15.52 -16.96
C GLY A 168 -8.01 15.84 -15.63
N ILE A 169 -7.66 15.18 -14.52
CA ILE A 169 -8.18 15.53 -13.18
C ILE A 169 -7.03 15.78 -12.21
N THR A 170 -6.80 17.05 -11.91
CA THR A 170 -5.88 17.60 -10.90
C THR A 170 -4.66 16.73 -10.62
N ARG A 171 -3.62 16.92 -11.44
CA ARG A 171 -2.24 16.44 -11.24
C ARG A 171 -1.77 16.54 -9.77
N TYR A 172 -2.27 17.50 -9.00
CA TYR A 172 -1.77 17.87 -7.67
C TYR A 172 -2.41 17.20 -6.44
N LYS A 173 -3.62 16.63 -6.52
CA LYS A 173 -4.37 16.17 -5.31
C LYS A 173 -4.09 14.72 -4.88
N HIS A 174 -3.53 13.93 -5.78
CA HIS A 174 -3.27 12.50 -5.59
C HIS A 174 -1.84 12.13 -5.99
N GLN A 175 -0.95 13.13 -6.04
CA GLN A 175 0.48 12.90 -6.19
C GLN A 175 1.00 12.12 -4.99
N PHE A 176 2.04 11.33 -5.25
CA PHE A 176 2.77 10.61 -4.22
C PHE A 176 3.19 11.60 -3.12
N HIS A 177 2.70 11.38 -1.90
CA HIS A 177 2.98 12.30 -0.79
C HIS A 177 4.41 12.18 -0.28
N ASP A 178 5.11 11.07 -0.56
CA ASP A 178 6.52 10.90 -0.20
C ASP A 178 7.17 9.71 -0.93
N VAL A 179 8.03 9.95 -1.94
CA VAL A 179 8.82 8.89 -2.65
C VAL A 179 9.91 8.30 -1.79
N LYS A 180 10.09 8.80 -0.57
CA LYS A 180 11.08 8.33 0.39
C LYS A 180 10.50 7.23 1.24
N LEU A 181 11.32 6.23 1.51
CA LEU A 181 10.97 5.17 2.46
C LEU A 181 11.08 5.68 3.89
N GLY A 182 10.09 5.33 4.72
CA GLY A 182 10.12 5.65 6.14
C GLY A 182 11.27 4.92 6.84
N LYS A 183 11.90 5.57 7.82
CA LYS A 183 13.08 5.05 8.55
C LYS A 183 12.86 3.72 9.27
N LYS A 184 11.60 3.33 9.52
CA LYS A 184 11.23 2.09 10.21
C LYS A 184 10.89 0.92 9.27
N VAL A 185 11.14 1.07 7.96
CA VAL A 185 11.08 -0.04 7.00
C VAL A 185 12.39 -0.81 7.06
N LYS A 186 12.34 -2.13 7.28
CA LYS A 186 13.55 -2.97 7.31
C LYS A 186 14.01 -3.35 5.91
N VAL A 187 13.08 -3.85 5.08
CA VAL A 187 13.38 -4.34 3.72
C VAL A 187 12.36 -3.78 2.73
N ALA A 188 12.85 -3.25 1.62
CA ALA A 188 12.04 -2.78 0.50
C ALA A 188 12.51 -3.40 -0.82
N ARG A 189 11.58 -3.93 -1.60
CA ARG A 189 11.81 -4.55 -2.91
C ARG A 189 10.84 -3.99 -3.94
N GLN A 190 11.37 -3.61 -5.09
CA GLN A 190 10.56 -3.12 -6.21
C GLN A 190 10.99 -3.77 -7.51
N ALA A 191 10.02 -4.36 -8.22
CA ALA A 191 10.17 -4.83 -9.59
C ALA A 191 9.58 -3.77 -10.54
N LEU A 192 10.30 -3.41 -11.60
CA LEU A 192 9.93 -2.38 -12.58
C LEU A 192 9.86 -2.99 -13.98
N ALA A 193 8.89 -2.56 -14.78
CA ALA A 193 8.78 -2.95 -16.19
C ALA A 193 9.67 -2.05 -17.06
N ILE A 194 10.62 -2.63 -17.79
CA ILE A 194 11.51 -1.86 -18.67
C ILE A 194 10.84 -1.49 -20.00
N ASP A 195 9.89 -2.30 -20.48
CA ASP A 195 9.25 -2.13 -21.79
C ASP A 195 7.92 -1.37 -21.72
N GLU A 196 7.51 -0.89 -20.53
CA GLU A 196 6.28 -0.12 -20.37
C GLU A 196 6.45 1.33 -20.88
N CYS A 197 5.83 1.62 -22.03
CA CYS A 197 5.97 2.90 -22.71
C CYS A 197 4.76 3.83 -22.58
N ARG A 198 3.69 3.44 -21.87
CA ARG A 198 2.52 4.31 -21.70
C ARG A 198 2.83 5.40 -20.68
N LEU A 199 2.69 6.66 -21.09
CA LEU A 199 2.90 7.86 -20.24
C LEU A 199 2.11 7.85 -18.91
N THR A 200 0.98 7.14 -18.85
CA THR A 200 0.17 7.02 -17.63
C THR A 200 0.72 6.00 -16.62
N PHE A 201 1.80 5.29 -16.99
CA PHE A 201 2.44 4.21 -16.24
C PHE A 201 3.90 4.56 -15.87
N ASP A 202 4.28 5.85 -15.91
CA ASP A 202 5.63 6.29 -15.53
C ASP A 202 6.05 5.68 -14.17
N PRO A 203 7.23 5.03 -14.11
CA PRO A 203 7.65 4.27 -12.96
C PRO A 203 7.95 5.16 -11.77
N CYS A 204 7.35 4.83 -10.62
CA CYS A 204 7.63 5.53 -9.37
C CYS A 204 8.80 4.87 -8.64
N VAL A 205 10.04 5.22 -8.99
CA VAL A 205 11.26 4.72 -8.34
C VAL A 205 11.39 5.34 -6.93
N TRP A 206 11.75 4.55 -5.92
CA TRP A 206 12.04 5.06 -4.58
C TRP A 206 13.32 5.90 -4.56
N GLU A 207 13.26 7.02 -3.85
CA GLU A 207 14.43 7.79 -3.46
C GLU A 207 15.01 7.19 -2.17
N THR A 208 16.24 6.66 -2.24
CA THR A 208 16.95 6.15 -1.06
C THR A 208 17.67 7.31 -0.37
N ALA A 209 17.27 7.65 0.85
CA ALA A 209 18.02 8.61 1.66
C ALA A 209 19.38 8.01 2.06
N GLU A 210 20.46 8.80 2.00
CA GLU A 210 21.84 8.36 2.27
C GLU A 210 22.05 7.78 3.69
N ASN A 211 21.13 8.02 4.63
CA ASN A 211 21.22 7.62 6.03
C ASN A 211 20.09 6.68 6.49
N THR A 212 19.57 5.83 5.60
CA THR A 212 18.58 4.82 5.98
C THR A 212 19.23 3.46 6.27
N SER A 213 18.78 2.79 7.34
CA SER A 213 19.13 1.38 7.61
C SER A 213 18.27 0.39 6.80
N THR A 214 17.36 0.90 5.96
CA THR A 214 16.50 0.06 5.11
C THR A 214 17.33 -0.60 4.01
N ASP A 215 17.21 -1.92 3.89
CA ASP A 215 17.72 -2.66 2.73
C ASP A 215 16.75 -2.46 1.54
N VAL A 216 17.15 -1.61 0.59
CA VAL A 216 16.34 -1.27 -0.60
C VAL A 216 16.95 -1.92 -1.84
N LYS A 217 16.12 -2.62 -2.63
CA LYS A 217 16.49 -3.12 -3.95
C LYS A 217 15.40 -2.83 -4.97
N GLN A 218 15.78 -2.18 -6.06
CA GLN A 218 14.90 -1.85 -7.19
C GLN A 218 15.51 -2.51 -8.44
N VAL A 219 14.74 -3.33 -9.15
CA VAL A 219 15.23 -4.12 -10.28
C VAL A 219 14.29 -3.95 -11.47
N TRP A 220 14.88 -3.70 -12.62
CA TRP A 220 14.19 -3.65 -13.91
C TRP A 220 14.13 -5.05 -14.50
N PHE A 221 12.96 -5.42 -14.98
CA PHE A 221 12.68 -6.71 -15.62
C PHE A 221 12.15 -6.47 -17.03
N GLU A 222 12.47 -7.39 -17.93
CA GLU A 222 11.88 -7.45 -19.27
C GLU A 222 10.36 -7.68 -19.19
N GLY A 223 9.63 -7.07 -20.10
CA GLY A 223 8.17 -7.10 -20.17
C GLY A 223 7.51 -5.77 -19.81
N VAL A 224 6.21 -5.72 -20.06
CA VAL A 224 5.34 -4.57 -19.78
C VAL A 224 4.70 -4.71 -18.39
N HIS A 225 3.91 -3.72 -17.97
CA HIS A 225 3.27 -3.65 -16.65
C HIS A 225 2.61 -4.95 -16.18
N SER A 226 1.87 -5.62 -17.07
CA SER A 226 1.19 -6.90 -16.80
C SER A 226 2.13 -8.06 -16.61
N ASP A 227 3.28 -8.09 -17.31
CA ASP A 227 4.25 -9.18 -17.20
C ASP A 227 4.90 -9.19 -15.82
N ILE A 228 5.18 -7.99 -15.28
CA ILE A 228 5.72 -7.81 -13.92
C ILE A 228 4.66 -8.06 -12.86
N GLY A 229 3.44 -7.58 -13.09
CA GLY A 229 2.29 -7.81 -12.21
C GLY A 229 1.74 -9.22 -12.23
N GLY A 230 2.08 -10.01 -13.25
CA GLY A 230 1.55 -11.35 -13.51
C GLY A 230 0.09 -11.38 -13.96
N ALA A 231 -0.45 -10.28 -14.50
CA ALA A 231 -1.89 -10.07 -14.69
C ALA A 231 -2.33 -10.00 -16.15
#